data_AF-A0A959CKK2-F1
#
_entry.id   AF-A0A959CKK2-F1
#
_cell.length_a   1.000
_cell.length_b   1.000
_cell.length_c   1.000
_cell.angle_alpha   90.00
_cell.angle_beta   90.00
_cell.angle_gamma   90.00
#
_symmetry.space_group_name_H-M   'P 1'
#
loop_
_entity.id
_entity.type
_entity.pdbx_description
1 polymer ?
#
loop_
_entity_poly.entity_id
_entity_poly.type
_entity_poly.pdbx_seq_one_letter_code
_entity_poly.pdbx_strand_id
1 'polypeptide(L)'
;MKALLLTTLPLLLCLSTLTGQVTLRNSLASKTKTLRAGGEIGLGMPVEGPGLGCGYRKLSGKLFNTQKGTIRVLPEEETKTLTFDNGLAKQEETHYENLKAVQPASYFIADIDHITYRNKGAKGWNNLGGILATLGALSALVAAPLASINYGKGEFNSDRYFRVAGYSLGAAGAGVALLIGSKKRHFDIQRPGQAASRKLWVIEQ
;
A
#
# COMPACT_ATOMS: atom_id res chain seq x y z
N MET A 1 4.66 42.92 35.30
CA MET A 1 5.45 41.80 35.86
C MET A 1 5.34 40.63 34.88
N LYS A 2 6.30 40.54 33.95
CA LYS A 2 7.29 39.44 33.83
C LYS A 2 6.66 38.03 33.85
N ALA A 3 6.51 37.50 32.65
CA ALA A 3 6.25 36.10 32.34
C ALA A 3 7.42 35.21 32.77
N LEU A 4 7.15 33.99 33.27
CA LEU A 4 8.04 32.82 33.17
C LEU A 4 7.36 31.55 33.71
N LEU A 5 7.40 30.46 32.92
CA LEU A 5 7.69 29.04 33.28
C LEU A 5 7.04 28.10 32.24
N LEU A 6 7.72 27.85 31.11
CA LEU A 6 8.54 26.63 30.85
C LEU A 6 7.75 25.33 31.13
N THR A 7 6.96 24.81 30.19
CA THR A 7 7.34 23.88 29.10
C THR A 7 8.44 22.87 29.45
N THR A 8 8.05 21.67 29.85
CA THR A 8 8.86 20.44 29.74
C THR A 8 8.01 19.34 29.10
N LEU A 9 7.90 19.39 27.77
CA LEU A 9 7.45 18.23 26.99
C LEU A 9 8.71 17.38 26.74
N PRO A 10 8.81 16.13 27.25
CA PRO A 10 9.97 15.31 26.98
C PRO A 10 9.93 14.95 25.50
N LEU A 11 10.86 15.55 24.76
CA LEU A 11 11.14 15.26 23.37
C LEU A 11 11.72 13.84 23.34
N LEU A 12 10.81 12.87 23.21
CA LEU A 12 11.09 11.47 22.95
C LEU A 12 11.70 11.37 21.54
N LEU A 13 12.97 11.76 21.41
CA LEU A 13 13.81 11.46 20.25
C LEU A 13 14.04 9.95 20.25
N CYS A 14 13.05 9.23 19.72
CA CYS A 14 13.24 7.87 19.25
C CYS A 14 14.47 7.86 18.36
N LEU A 15 15.49 7.11 18.82
CA LEU A 15 16.51 6.52 17.97
C LEU A 15 15.85 6.04 16.67
N SER A 16 16.00 6.77 15.58
CA SER A 16 15.79 6.22 14.25
C SER A 16 16.97 5.29 13.99
N THR A 17 16.85 4.06 14.47
CA THR A 17 17.66 2.94 14.00
C THR A 17 17.65 2.99 12.47
N LEU A 18 18.83 2.85 11.85
CA LEU A 18 19.00 2.82 10.40
C LEU A 18 17.93 1.90 9.81
N THR A 19 16.91 2.51 9.21
CA THR A 19 15.83 1.76 8.57
C THR A 19 16.36 1.33 7.22
N GLY A 20 16.44 0.02 6.98
CA GLY A 20 16.68 -0.50 5.64
C GLY A 20 15.53 0.02 4.77
N GLN A 21 15.85 0.91 3.84
CA GLN A 21 14.93 1.49 2.89
C GLN A 21 15.34 1.01 1.50
N VAL A 22 14.34 0.66 0.69
CA VAL A 22 14.56 0.36 -0.73
C VAL A 22 14.09 1.56 -1.51
N THR A 23 14.98 2.15 -2.31
CA THR A 23 14.59 3.26 -3.18
C THR A 23 14.31 2.70 -4.57
N LEU A 24 13.14 3.00 -5.11
CA LEU A 24 12.79 2.74 -6.51
C LEU A 24 12.92 4.05 -7.26
N ARG A 25 13.67 4.06 -8.36
CA ARG A 25 13.73 5.17 -9.29
C ARG A 25 13.10 4.76 -10.61
N ASN A 26 12.26 5.61 -11.17
CA ASN A 26 11.74 5.34 -12.49
C ASN A 26 12.87 5.45 -13.53
N SER A 27 12.94 4.50 -14.46
CA SER A 27 14.10 4.38 -15.36
C SER A 27 14.27 5.58 -16.31
N LEU A 28 13.18 6.28 -16.66
CA LEU A 28 13.22 7.47 -17.52
C LEU A 28 12.66 8.74 -16.89
N ALA A 29 11.79 8.61 -15.88
CA ALA A 29 11.23 9.78 -15.18
C ALA A 29 12.04 10.10 -13.93
N SER A 30 12.12 11.37 -13.54
CA SER A 30 12.74 11.82 -12.28
C SER A 30 11.91 11.49 -11.03
N LYS A 31 11.14 10.39 -11.07
CA LYS A 31 10.27 9.96 -9.97
C LYS A 31 11.01 8.93 -9.12
N THR A 32 11.05 9.17 -7.82
CA THR A 32 11.58 8.23 -6.83
C THR A 32 10.48 7.80 -5.85
N LYS A 33 10.59 6.58 -5.34
CA LYS A 33 9.72 6.00 -4.33
C LYS A 33 10.51 5.20 -3.33
N THR A 34 10.40 5.57 -2.06
CA THR A 34 11.04 4.86 -0.98
C THR A 34 10.08 3.85 -0.35
N LEU A 35 10.48 2.59 -0.31
CA LEU A 35 9.79 1.52 0.39
C LEU A 35 10.41 1.38 1.78
N ARG A 36 9.59 1.52 2.81
CA ARG A 36 10.03 1.45 4.21
C ARG A 36 9.78 0.06 4.77
N ALA A 37 10.71 -0.40 5.61
CA ALA A 37 10.57 -1.63 6.38
C ALA A 37 9.25 -1.69 7.17
N GLY A 38 8.70 -2.89 7.32
CA GLY A 38 7.41 -3.16 7.95
C GLY A 38 6.18 -2.88 7.06
N GLY A 39 6.36 -2.35 5.84
CA GLY A 39 5.30 -2.29 4.84
C GLY A 39 5.01 -3.67 4.23
N GLU A 40 3.78 -3.86 3.77
CA GLU A 40 3.39 -5.05 3.02
C GLU A 40 4.05 -4.98 1.64
N ILE A 41 4.81 -6.02 1.29
CA ILE A 41 5.48 -6.14 0.01
C ILE A 41 5.04 -7.44 -0.67
N GLY A 42 4.92 -7.42 -1.99
CA GLY A 42 4.85 -8.62 -2.79
C GLY A 42 5.90 -8.58 -3.88
N LEU A 43 6.63 -9.67 -4.05
CA LEU A 43 7.64 -9.86 -5.07
C LEU A 43 7.10 -10.81 -6.14
N GLY A 44 7.22 -10.38 -7.37
CA GLY A 44 6.94 -11.18 -8.55
C GLY A 44 8.24 -11.63 -9.19
N MET A 45 8.42 -12.92 -9.41
CA MET A 45 9.67 -13.50 -9.93
C MET A 45 9.33 -14.60 -10.94
N PRO A 46 10.08 -14.73 -12.05
CA PRO A 46 9.93 -15.87 -12.95
C PRO A 46 10.45 -17.14 -12.26
N VAL A 47 9.91 -18.29 -12.65
CA VAL A 47 10.42 -19.61 -12.24
C VAL A 47 10.85 -20.35 -13.49
N GLU A 48 12.12 -20.73 -13.53
CA GLU A 48 12.70 -21.51 -14.61
C GLU A 48 12.92 -22.94 -14.16
N GLY A 49 12.75 -23.90 -15.08
CA GLY A 49 13.05 -25.31 -14.83
C GLY A 49 12.80 -26.19 -16.05
N PRO A 50 13.39 -27.40 -16.09
CA PRO A 50 13.25 -28.30 -17.21
C PRO A 50 11.78 -28.75 -17.39
N GLY A 51 11.26 -28.65 -18.62
CA GLY A 51 9.88 -29.01 -18.97
C GLY A 51 8.81 -27.98 -18.59
N LEU A 52 9.22 -26.81 -18.08
CA LEU A 52 8.34 -25.68 -17.81
C LEU A 52 8.36 -24.72 -19.01
N GLY A 53 7.20 -24.50 -19.61
CA GLY A 53 7.04 -23.48 -20.65
C GLY A 53 6.98 -22.07 -20.05
N CYS A 54 6.31 -21.91 -18.90
CA CYS A 54 6.28 -20.64 -18.17
C CYS A 54 6.06 -20.90 -16.68
N GLY A 55 6.89 -20.32 -15.82
CA GLY A 55 6.75 -20.40 -14.38
C GLY A 55 6.73 -19.01 -13.75
N TYR A 56 5.88 -18.83 -12.75
CA TYR A 56 5.73 -17.56 -12.07
C TYR A 56 5.57 -17.76 -10.56
N ARG A 57 6.35 -17.03 -9.77
CA ARG A 57 6.30 -17.02 -8.31
C ARG A 57 5.89 -15.65 -7.83
N LYS A 58 4.85 -15.63 -7.00
CA LYS A 58 4.40 -14.46 -6.27
C LYS A 58 4.59 -14.70 -4.79
N LEU A 59 5.47 -13.92 -4.17
CA LEU A 59 5.67 -13.91 -2.74
C LEU A 59 4.99 -12.68 -2.14
N SER A 60 4.27 -12.83 -1.03
CA SER A 60 3.77 -11.72 -0.24
C SER A 60 4.21 -11.82 1.21
N GLY A 61 4.46 -10.67 1.81
CA GLY A 61 4.85 -10.59 3.21
C GLY A 61 5.20 -9.18 3.64
N LYS A 62 6.08 -9.06 4.64
CA LYS A 62 6.53 -7.76 5.16
C LYS A 62 7.96 -7.48 4.74
N LEU A 63 8.21 -6.26 4.26
CA LEU A 63 9.55 -5.79 3.95
C LEU A 63 10.38 -5.74 5.24
N PHE A 64 11.51 -6.41 5.25
CA PHE A 64 12.49 -6.34 6.34
C PHE A 64 13.69 -5.48 5.93
N ASN A 65 14.59 -5.20 6.86
CA ASN A 65 15.80 -4.43 6.56
C ASN A 65 16.60 -5.11 5.44
N THR A 66 16.71 -4.42 4.31
CA THR A 66 17.39 -4.91 3.11
C THR A 66 18.91 -4.83 3.24
N GLN A 67 19.60 -5.69 2.50
CA GLN A 67 21.06 -5.72 2.42
C GLN A 67 21.48 -5.43 0.98
N LYS A 68 22.75 -5.09 0.76
CA LYS A 68 23.27 -4.79 -0.57
C LYS A 68 23.05 -5.99 -1.51
N GLY A 69 22.48 -5.73 -2.68
CA GLY A 69 22.07 -6.70 -3.72
C GLY A 69 20.77 -7.48 -3.45
N THR A 70 20.17 -7.36 -2.26
CA THR A 70 19.03 -8.23 -1.87
C THR A 70 17.88 -7.50 -1.19
N ILE A 71 16.66 -8.00 -1.43
CA ILE A 71 15.45 -7.61 -0.71
C ILE A 71 15.12 -8.71 0.29
N ARG A 72 14.97 -8.34 1.57
CA ARG A 72 14.58 -9.25 2.63
C ARG A 72 13.10 -9.14 2.91
N VAL A 73 12.39 -10.25 2.84
CA VAL A 73 10.95 -10.33 3.07
C VAL A 73 10.69 -11.34 4.18
N LEU A 74 9.87 -10.98 5.16
CA LEU A 74 9.26 -11.95 6.05
C LEU A 74 8.02 -12.49 5.34
N PRO A 75 8.06 -13.72 4.79
CA PRO A 75 6.98 -14.24 3.95
C PRO A 75 5.74 -14.54 4.80
N GLU A 76 4.57 -14.26 4.23
CA GLU A 76 3.27 -14.62 4.79
C GLU A 76 2.54 -15.61 3.87
N GLU A 77 2.68 -15.42 2.56
CA GLU A 77 2.05 -16.27 1.54
C GLU A 77 2.92 -16.34 0.31
N GLU A 78 2.94 -17.51 -0.33
CA GLU A 78 3.62 -17.74 -1.60
C GLU A 78 2.71 -18.51 -2.55
N THR A 79 2.59 -18.01 -3.78
CA THR A 79 1.89 -18.68 -4.87
C THR A 79 2.87 -18.95 -5.99
N LYS A 80 2.96 -20.20 -6.45
CA LYS A 80 3.69 -20.58 -7.66
C LYS A 80 2.70 -21.06 -8.70
N THR A 81 2.76 -20.48 -9.88
CA THR A 81 2.00 -20.91 -11.05
C THR A 81 3.00 -21.48 -12.05
N LEU A 82 2.87 -22.76 -12.35
CA LEU A 82 3.75 -23.51 -13.25
C LEU A 82 2.93 -23.97 -14.45
N THR A 83 3.36 -23.62 -15.65
CA THR A 83 2.79 -24.09 -16.90
C THR A 83 3.85 -24.93 -17.61
N PHE A 84 3.53 -26.20 -17.82
CA PHE A 84 4.40 -27.17 -18.48
C PHE A 84 4.24 -27.09 -20.00
N ASP A 85 5.23 -27.58 -20.75
CA ASP A 85 5.25 -27.53 -22.22
C ASP A 85 4.07 -28.28 -22.87
N ASN A 86 3.51 -29.25 -22.16
CA ASN A 86 2.32 -29.99 -22.59
C ASN A 86 1.00 -29.24 -22.30
N GLY A 87 1.06 -27.99 -21.85
CA GLY A 87 -0.11 -27.16 -21.54
C GLY A 87 -0.75 -27.41 -20.18
N LEU A 88 -0.22 -28.34 -19.37
CA LEU A 88 -0.70 -28.52 -18.00
C LEU A 88 -0.28 -27.33 -17.13
N ALA A 89 -1.20 -26.87 -16.28
CA ALA A 89 -0.92 -25.85 -15.29
C ALA A 89 -1.04 -26.43 -13.87
N LYS A 90 -0.09 -26.06 -13.00
CA LYS A 90 -0.11 -26.37 -11.58
C LYS A 90 0.00 -25.07 -10.80
N GLN A 91 -0.87 -24.89 -9.82
CA GLN A 91 -0.78 -23.81 -8.86
C GLN A 91 -0.47 -24.40 -7.48
N GLU A 92 0.59 -23.91 -6.85
CA GLU A 92 0.98 -24.26 -5.50
C GLU A 92 0.85 -23.02 -4.62
N GLU A 93 0.10 -23.14 -3.53
CA GLU A 93 -0.06 -22.09 -2.53
C GLU A 93 0.55 -22.56 -1.21
N THR A 94 1.37 -21.73 -0.62
CA THR A 94 2.01 -21.98 0.67
C THR A 94 1.71 -20.83 1.60
N HIS A 95 1.02 -21.14 2.70
CA HIS A 95 0.74 -20.19 3.77
C HIS A 95 1.70 -20.42 4.93
N TYR A 96 2.45 -19.37 5.29
CA TYR A 96 3.40 -19.42 6.39
C TYR A 96 2.67 -19.06 7.70
N GLU A 97 1.95 -20.03 8.26
CA GLU A 97 1.28 -19.85 9.55
C GLU A 97 2.29 -19.85 10.71
N ASN A 98 2.02 -19.05 11.76
CA ASN A 98 2.89 -18.89 12.93
C ASN A 98 4.31 -18.35 12.63
N LEU A 99 4.38 -17.10 12.15
CA LEU A 99 5.60 -16.29 11.87
C LEU A 99 6.67 -16.24 12.98
N LYS A 100 6.46 -16.83 14.16
CA LYS A 100 7.41 -16.79 15.28
C LYS A 100 8.73 -17.53 14.99
N ALA A 101 8.72 -18.51 14.08
CA ALA A 101 9.92 -19.26 13.67
C ALA A 101 10.38 -18.95 12.23
N VAL A 102 9.62 -18.16 11.48
CA VAL A 102 9.92 -17.88 10.07
C VAL A 102 10.96 -16.76 10.01
N GLN A 103 12.13 -17.07 9.48
CA GLN A 103 13.18 -16.07 9.27
C GLN A 103 12.91 -15.26 7.99
N PRO A 104 13.34 -13.98 7.93
CA PRO A 104 13.26 -13.21 6.71
C PRO A 104 14.11 -13.85 5.60
N ALA A 105 13.47 -14.18 4.48
CA ALA A 105 14.12 -14.72 3.29
C ALA A 105 14.70 -13.57 2.44
N SER A 106 15.90 -13.79 1.90
CA SER A 106 16.61 -12.84 1.04
C SER A 106 16.42 -13.23 -0.43
N TYR A 107 16.05 -12.25 -1.25
CA TYR A 107 15.85 -12.42 -2.69
C TYR A 107 16.77 -11.47 -3.45
N PHE A 108 17.43 -11.95 -4.51
CA PHE A 108 18.26 -11.11 -5.35
C PHE A 108 17.41 -10.15 -6.16
N ILE A 109 17.88 -8.92 -6.28
CA ILE A 109 17.19 -7.86 -7.03
C ILE A 109 17.05 -8.22 -8.52
N ALA A 110 18.03 -8.94 -9.07
CA ALA A 110 18.05 -9.34 -10.47
C ALA A 110 16.90 -10.29 -10.87
N ASP A 111 16.38 -11.05 -9.90
CA ASP A 111 15.35 -12.06 -10.14
C ASP A 111 13.92 -11.49 -10.01
N ILE A 112 13.78 -10.20 -9.68
CA ILE A 112 12.49 -9.58 -9.37
C ILE A 112 11.96 -8.85 -10.60
N ASP A 113 10.78 -9.26 -11.05
CA ASP A 113 10.05 -8.65 -12.19
C ASP A 113 9.17 -7.50 -11.78
N HIS A 114 8.50 -7.63 -10.65
CA HIS A 114 7.65 -6.57 -10.15
C HIS A 114 7.59 -6.57 -8.64
N ILE A 115 7.33 -5.39 -8.10
CA ILE A 115 7.11 -5.17 -6.69
C ILE A 115 5.71 -4.60 -6.50
N THR A 116 4.92 -5.24 -5.67
CA THR A 116 3.73 -4.62 -5.09
C THR A 116 4.04 -4.13 -3.69
N TYR A 117 3.65 -2.90 -3.35
CA TYR A 117 3.96 -2.34 -2.05
C TYR A 117 2.80 -1.55 -1.46
N ARG A 118 2.64 -1.66 -0.15
CA ARG A 118 1.71 -0.89 0.65
C ARG A 118 2.37 -0.49 1.96
N ASN A 119 2.29 0.79 2.30
CA ASN A 119 2.86 1.33 3.54
C ASN A 119 2.31 0.62 4.79
N LYS A 120 3.15 0.52 5.83
CA LYS A 120 2.72 0.04 7.14
C LYS A 120 1.52 0.84 7.64
N GLY A 121 0.47 0.15 8.09
CA GLY A 121 -0.76 0.77 8.58
C GLY A 121 -1.71 1.30 7.49
N ALA A 122 -1.33 1.29 6.20
CA ALA A 122 -2.21 1.74 5.12
C ALA A 122 -3.46 0.84 4.98
N LYS A 123 -3.41 -0.42 5.40
CA LYS A 123 -4.62 -1.26 5.49
C LYS A 123 -5.67 -0.67 6.43
N GLY A 124 -5.25 -0.16 7.60
CA GLY A 124 -6.14 0.53 8.53
C GLY A 124 -6.71 1.82 7.93
N TRP A 125 -5.85 2.64 7.30
CA TRP A 125 -6.28 3.85 6.60
C TRP A 125 -7.26 3.59 5.45
N ASN A 126 -7.10 2.48 4.73
CA ASN A 126 -8.01 2.07 3.68
C ASN A 126 -9.38 1.67 4.23
N ASN A 127 -9.40 0.92 5.34
CA ASN A 127 -10.66 0.54 5.97
C ASN A 127 -11.38 1.78 6.53
N LEU A 128 -10.66 2.67 7.22
CA LEU A 128 -11.20 3.94 7.70
C LEU A 128 -11.71 4.82 6.55
N GLY A 129 -10.93 4.91 5.47
CA GLY A 129 -11.32 5.64 4.26
C GLY A 129 -12.59 5.08 3.63
N GLY A 130 -12.73 3.76 3.57
CA GLY A 130 -13.93 3.09 3.08
C GLY A 130 -15.17 3.39 3.93
N ILE A 131 -15.01 3.37 5.26
CA ILE A 131 -16.08 3.70 6.21
C ILE A 131 -16.51 5.16 6.04
N LEU A 132 -15.57 6.10 6.02
CA LEU A 132 -15.86 7.54 5.87
C LEU A 132 -16.49 7.85 4.51
N ALA A 133 -15.98 7.26 3.43
CA ALA A 133 -16.54 7.41 2.08
C ALA A 133 -17.99 6.92 2.03
N THR A 134 -18.24 5.72 2.55
CA THR A 134 -19.56 5.07 2.47
C THR A 134 -20.57 5.76 3.39
N LEU A 135 -20.23 5.96 4.66
CA LEU A 135 -21.14 6.61 5.61
C LEU A 135 -21.36 8.07 5.25
N GLY A 136 -20.33 8.80 4.82
CA GLY A 136 -20.44 10.17 4.36
C GLY A 136 -21.34 10.31 3.13
N ALA A 137 -21.19 9.42 2.14
CA ALA A 137 -22.06 9.43 0.96
C ALA A 137 -23.52 9.11 1.32
N LEU A 138 -23.76 8.08 2.14
CA LEU A 138 -25.10 7.69 2.57
C LEU A 138 -25.78 8.80 3.39
N SER A 139 -25.06 9.38 4.35
CA SER A 139 -25.60 10.49 5.17
C SER A 139 -25.85 11.74 4.34
N ALA A 140 -25.02 12.06 3.35
CA ALA A 140 -25.28 13.15 2.41
C ALA A 140 -26.54 12.88 1.56
N LEU A 141 -26.72 11.66 1.06
CA LEU A 141 -27.89 11.26 0.27
C LEU A 141 -29.20 11.33 1.07
N VAL A 142 -29.16 11.07 2.38
CA VAL A 142 -30.34 11.18 3.26
C VAL A 142 -30.58 12.62 3.70
N ALA A 143 -29.53 13.36 4.06
CA ALA A 143 -29.65 14.72 4.59
C ALA A 143 -29.94 15.76 3.50
N ALA A 144 -29.48 15.56 2.26
CA ALA A 144 -29.68 16.53 1.18
C ALA A 144 -31.17 16.74 0.83
N PRO A 145 -32.01 15.70 0.66
CA PRO A 145 -33.46 15.88 0.48
C PRO A 145 -34.12 16.56 1.68
N LEU A 146 -33.73 16.21 2.91
CA LEU A 146 -34.27 16.79 4.14
C LEU A 146 -33.90 18.27 4.33
N ALA A 147 -32.76 18.71 3.79
CA ALA A 147 -32.39 20.11 3.76
C ALA A 147 -33.25 20.93 2.78
N SER A 148 -33.84 20.28 1.78
CA SER A 148 -34.57 20.95 0.69
C SER A 148 -36.05 21.21 0.96
N ILE A 149 -36.67 20.65 2.01
CA ILE A 149 -38.13 20.73 2.22
C ILE A 149 -38.52 20.98 3.68
N ASN A 150 -39.23 22.09 3.96
CA ASN A 150 -39.98 22.28 5.22
C ASN A 150 -41.48 22.10 4.96
N TYR A 151 -41.99 20.90 5.19
CA TYR A 151 -43.37 20.49 4.86
C TYR A 151 -44.47 21.23 5.63
N GLY A 152 -44.14 21.95 6.72
CA GLY A 152 -45.11 22.68 7.54
C GLY A 152 -45.25 24.18 7.25
N LYS A 153 -44.25 24.80 6.60
CA LYS A 153 -44.22 26.26 6.36
C LYS A 153 -43.85 26.66 4.92
N GLY A 154 -43.44 25.73 4.06
CA GLY A 154 -42.94 26.04 2.71
C GLY A 154 -41.56 26.72 2.68
N GLU A 155 -40.92 26.89 3.85
CA GLU A 155 -39.58 27.45 3.98
C GLU A 155 -38.51 26.36 3.85
N PHE A 156 -37.21 26.69 3.94
CA PHE A 156 -36.18 25.67 4.09
C PHE A 156 -35.89 25.48 5.58
N ASN A 157 -35.96 24.25 6.11
CA ASN A 157 -35.48 23.93 7.46
C ASN A 157 -33.96 23.76 7.40
N SER A 158 -33.29 24.83 6.99
CA SER A 158 -32.08 24.74 6.17
C SER A 158 -30.82 24.44 6.97
N ASP A 159 -30.65 25.05 8.13
CA ASP A 159 -29.29 25.19 8.68
C ASP A 159 -28.74 23.87 9.25
N ARG A 160 -29.56 23.08 9.97
CA ARG A 160 -29.09 21.80 10.54
C ARG A 160 -28.83 20.75 9.46
N TYR A 161 -29.76 20.52 8.54
CA TYR A 161 -29.62 19.46 7.52
C TYR A 161 -28.60 19.83 6.44
N PHE A 162 -28.48 21.13 6.10
CA PHE A 162 -27.42 21.61 5.21
C PHE A 162 -26.04 21.41 5.83
N ARG A 163 -25.87 21.71 7.13
CA ARG A 163 -24.61 21.42 7.85
C ARG A 163 -24.30 19.92 7.88
N VAL A 164 -25.30 19.08 8.16
CA VAL A 164 -25.13 17.63 8.16
C VAL A 164 -24.72 17.14 6.77
N ALA A 165 -25.41 17.56 5.70
CA ALA A 165 -25.05 17.22 4.33
C ALA A 165 -23.63 17.69 3.97
N GLY A 166 -23.25 18.91 4.39
CA GLY A 166 -21.91 19.45 4.20
C GLY A 166 -20.82 18.64 4.92
N TYR A 167 -21.00 18.31 6.20
CA TYR A 167 -20.07 17.46 6.95
C TYR A 167 -19.98 16.05 6.36
N SER A 168 -21.11 15.51 5.90
CA SER A 168 -21.19 14.19 5.29
C SER A 168 -20.42 14.12 3.98
N LEU A 169 -20.57 15.14 3.13
CA LEU A 169 -19.80 15.28 1.89
C LEU A 169 -18.30 15.48 2.19
N GLY A 170 -17.96 16.29 3.19
CA GLY A 170 -16.58 16.48 3.64
C GLY A 170 -15.94 15.18 4.14
N ALA A 171 -16.65 14.41 4.95
CA ALA A 171 -16.23 13.09 5.41
C ALA A 171 -16.05 12.12 4.24
N ALA A 172 -16.97 12.14 3.27
CA ALA A 172 -16.86 11.30 2.07
C ALA A 172 -15.61 11.64 1.25
N GLY A 173 -15.35 12.93 1.03
CA GLY A 173 -14.16 13.43 0.33
C GLY A 173 -12.86 13.04 1.03
N ALA A 174 -12.79 13.20 2.35
CA ALA A 174 -11.67 12.74 3.15
C ALA A 174 -11.47 11.22 3.06
N GLY A 175 -12.57 10.45 3.08
CA GLY A 175 -12.55 9.00 2.91
C GLY A 175 -11.96 8.56 1.58
N VAL A 176 -12.38 9.18 0.47
CA VAL A 176 -11.85 8.92 -0.87
C VAL A 176 -10.35 9.26 -0.96
N ALA A 177 -9.92 10.38 -0.39
CA ALA A 177 -8.51 10.74 -0.36
C ALA A 177 -7.66 9.70 0.38
N LEU A 178 -8.14 9.19 1.52
CA LEU A 178 -7.50 8.11 2.27
C LEU A 178 -7.44 6.80 1.48
N LEU A 179 -8.51 6.41 0.79
CA LEU A 179 -8.54 5.22 -0.06
C LEU A 179 -7.48 5.29 -1.17
N ILE A 180 -7.40 6.42 -1.88
CA ILE A 180 -6.40 6.63 -2.93
C ILE A 180 -4.98 6.58 -2.37
N GLY A 181 -4.74 7.23 -1.22
CA GLY A 181 -3.43 7.27 -0.57
C GLY A 181 -2.96 5.93 -0.01
N SER A 182 -3.90 5.03 0.32
CA SER A 182 -3.64 3.76 0.99
C SER A 182 -3.67 2.52 0.08
N LYS A 183 -3.91 2.72 -1.22
CA LYS A 183 -3.93 1.65 -2.23
C LYS A 183 -2.56 0.99 -2.37
N LYS A 184 -2.56 -0.34 -2.57
CA LYS A 184 -1.36 -1.09 -2.95
C LYS A 184 -0.87 -0.61 -4.31
N ARG A 185 0.41 -0.26 -4.41
CA ARG A 185 1.04 0.19 -5.66
C ARG A 185 1.78 -0.96 -6.32
N HIS A 186 1.81 -0.95 -7.64
CA HIS A 186 2.51 -1.93 -8.45
C HIS A 186 3.64 -1.23 -9.21
N PHE A 187 4.81 -1.85 -9.22
CA PHE A 187 6.03 -1.32 -9.83
C PHE A 187 6.66 -2.44 -10.66
N ASP A 188 6.64 -2.30 -11.98
CA ASP A 188 7.38 -3.18 -12.88
C ASP A 188 8.87 -2.84 -12.78
N ILE A 189 9.71 -3.83 -12.55
CA ILE A 189 11.15 -3.67 -12.36
C ILE A 189 11.86 -3.92 -13.69
N GLN A 190 12.83 -3.06 -14.01
CA GLN A 190 13.66 -3.20 -15.20
C GLN A 190 14.67 -4.34 -14.99
N ARG A 191 14.63 -5.34 -15.87
CA ARG A 191 15.63 -6.41 -15.89
C ARG A 191 16.96 -5.94 -16.52
N PRO A 192 18.10 -6.56 -16.15
CA PRO A 192 19.36 -6.34 -16.85
C PRO A 192 19.20 -6.56 -18.36
N GLY A 193 19.69 -5.62 -19.18
CA GLY A 193 19.60 -5.68 -20.64
C GLY A 193 18.27 -5.19 -21.24
N GLN A 194 17.24 -4.92 -20.43
CA GLN A 194 15.99 -4.34 -20.91
C GLN A 194 16.14 -2.84 -21.17
N ALA A 195 15.54 -2.33 -22.25
CA ALA A 195 15.52 -0.90 -22.54
C ALA A 195 14.78 -0.11 -21.46
N ALA A 196 15.29 1.08 -21.12
CA ALA A 196 14.64 1.97 -20.17
C ALA A 196 13.26 2.40 -20.67
N SER A 197 12.28 2.50 -19.76
CA SER A 197 10.90 2.84 -20.08
C SER A 197 10.21 3.56 -18.91
N ARG A 198 9.33 4.52 -19.21
CA ARG A 198 8.56 5.25 -18.19
C ARG A 198 7.70 4.35 -17.29
N LYS A 199 7.42 3.11 -17.72
CA LYS A 199 6.67 2.12 -16.92
C LYS A 199 7.56 1.34 -15.96
N LEU A 200 8.85 1.23 -16.26
CA LEU A 200 9.81 0.42 -15.52
C LEU A 200 10.53 1.22 -14.43
N TRP A 201 10.84 0.53 -13.35
CA TRP A 201 11.51 1.03 -12.16
C TRP A 201 12.82 0.29 -11.93
N VAL A 202 13.81 0.99 -11.43
CA VAL A 202 15.12 0.47 -11.05
C VAL A 202 15.20 0.51 -9.53
N ILE A 203 15.71 -0.57 -8.94
CA ILE A 203 15.95 -0.65 -7.50
C ILE A 203 17.32 -0.04 -7.21
N GLU A 204 17.35 1.09 -6.53
CA GLU A 204 18.55 1.79 -6.05
C GLU A 204 18.81 1.40 -4.59
N GLN A 205 20.07 1.08 -4.27
CA GLN A 205 20.55 0.75 -2.94
C GLN A 205 21.81 1.54 -2.60
#